data_AF-X5DEZ7-F1
#
_entry.id   AF-X5DEZ7-F1
#
_cell.length_a   1.000
_cell.length_b   1.000
_cell.length_c   1.000
_cell.angle_alpha   90.00
_cell.angle_beta   90.00
_cell.angle_gamma   90.00
#
_symmetry.space_group_name_H-M   'P 1'
#
loop_
_entity.id
_entity.type
_entity.pdbx_description
1 polymer ?
#
loop_
_entity_poly.entity_id
_entity_poly.type
_entity_poly.pdbx_seq_one_letter_code
_entity_poly.pdbx_strand_id
1 'polypeptide(L)'
;MAINNLTPITPELLYDGLVEILPDKKSRLKDFIRENKSSGNSYMDLFAQTVRNYGKRDVADYGELLGVNYRHLDGAVRWMSGMGVHAWMTEYLRLVACDLVEHTDFSFKDIGQIMGFSPSSFSQFFRAYQKMQAWEYRNLKQHGRKRRYFRR
;
A
#
# COMPACT_ATOMS: atom_id res chain seq x y z
N MET A 1 -2.88 -35.00 -5.62
CA MET A 1 -3.05 -33.56 -5.86
C MET A 1 -1.83 -32.87 -5.28
N ALA A 2 -0.90 -32.41 -6.13
CA ALA A 2 0.27 -31.67 -5.66
C ALA A 2 -0.20 -30.28 -5.20
N ILE A 3 -0.16 -30.05 -3.88
CA ILE A 3 -0.34 -28.73 -3.30
C ILE A 3 0.96 -28.01 -3.62
N ASN A 4 0.95 -27.10 -4.60
CA ASN A 4 2.15 -26.37 -5.00
C ASN A 4 2.68 -25.59 -3.80
N ASN A 5 3.87 -25.98 -3.31
CA ASN A 5 4.65 -25.28 -2.28
C ASN A 5 5.26 -23.98 -2.84
N LEU A 6 4.48 -23.14 -3.52
CA LEU A 6 4.92 -21.81 -3.93
C LEU A 6 4.63 -20.85 -2.78
N THR A 7 5.67 -20.17 -2.29
CA THR A 7 5.52 -19.08 -1.32
C THR A 7 4.56 -18.04 -1.93
N PRO A 8 3.44 -17.70 -1.26
CA PRO A 8 2.49 -16.73 -1.80
C PRO A 8 3.17 -15.37 -2.02
N ILE A 9 2.92 -14.76 -3.18
CA ILE A 9 3.47 -13.44 -3.52
C ILE A 9 2.60 -12.36 -2.86
N THR A 10 2.84 -12.10 -1.59
CA THR A 10 2.11 -11.08 -0.81
C THR A 10 2.72 -9.68 -1.00
N PRO A 11 2.00 -8.60 -0.67
CA PRO A 11 2.54 -7.24 -0.76
C PRO A 11 3.83 -7.01 0.02
N GLU A 12 3.99 -7.65 1.17
CA GLU A 12 5.18 -7.53 2.03
C GLU A 12 6.44 -8.09 1.37
N LEU A 13 6.28 -9.07 0.48
CA LEU A 13 7.41 -9.64 -0.27
C LEU A 13 7.96 -8.66 -1.30
N LEU A 14 7.07 -7.85 -1.88
CA LEU A 14 7.37 -6.93 -2.99
C LEU A 14 7.71 -5.52 -2.50
N TYR A 15 7.14 -5.08 -1.39
CA TYR A 15 7.33 -3.72 -0.88
C TYR A 15 8.75 -3.51 -0.31
N ASP A 16 9.41 -2.44 -0.73
CA ASP A 16 10.80 -2.10 -0.33
C ASP A 16 10.92 -0.74 0.41
N GLY A 17 9.80 -0.17 0.84
CA GLY A 17 9.79 1.07 1.64
C GLY A 17 10.01 2.37 0.84
N LEU A 18 10.30 3.45 1.57
CA LEU A 18 10.41 4.81 1.03
C LEU A 18 11.86 5.25 0.69
N VAL A 19 11.98 6.27 -0.15
CA VAL A 19 13.23 6.96 -0.51
C VAL A 19 13.42 8.17 0.42
N GLU A 20 14.67 8.42 0.82
CA GLU A 20 15.08 9.61 1.57
C GLU A 20 15.16 10.85 0.66
N ILE A 21 14.03 11.36 0.18
CA ILE A 21 13.98 12.56 -0.68
C ILE A 21 13.43 13.75 0.11
N LEU A 22 13.99 14.94 -0.13
CA LEU A 22 13.47 16.22 0.38
C LEU A 22 12.06 16.45 -0.21
N PRO A 23 11.02 16.49 0.63
CA PRO A 23 9.65 16.37 0.14
C PRO A 23 9.08 17.65 -0.48
N ASP A 24 8.44 17.53 -1.65
CA ASP A 24 7.53 18.55 -2.21
C ASP A 24 6.05 18.08 -2.13
N LYS A 25 5.14 19.01 -1.87
CA LYS A 25 3.69 18.77 -1.72
C LYS A 25 2.99 18.38 -3.02
N LYS A 26 3.62 18.59 -4.18
CA LYS A 26 3.07 18.20 -5.50
C LYS A 26 3.52 16.81 -5.98
N SER A 27 4.35 16.13 -5.18
CA SER A 27 4.92 14.84 -5.52
C SER A 27 3.85 13.75 -5.59
N ARG A 28 4.09 12.74 -6.44
CA ARG A 28 3.25 11.57 -6.63
C ARG A 28 3.78 10.39 -5.83
N LEU A 29 2.94 9.38 -5.64
CA LEU A 29 3.31 8.20 -4.85
C LEU A 29 4.62 7.52 -5.31
N LYS A 30 4.79 7.38 -6.64
CA LYS A 30 5.99 6.79 -7.23
C LYS A 30 7.29 7.53 -6.91
N ASP A 31 7.20 8.81 -6.53
CA ASP A 31 8.36 9.65 -6.24
C ASP A 31 8.91 9.34 -4.85
N PHE A 32 8.13 8.70 -3.97
CA PHE A 32 8.54 8.40 -2.59
C PHE A 32 8.90 6.96 -2.34
N ILE A 33 8.37 6.00 -3.09
CA ILE A 33 8.64 4.58 -2.84
C ILE A 33 9.93 4.19 -3.59
N ARG A 34 10.72 3.22 -3.09
CA ARG A 34 11.85 2.54 -3.78
C ARG A 34 11.40 1.38 -4.62
N GLU A 35 12.00 1.11 -5.78
CA GLU A 35 11.52 0.07 -6.71
C GLU A 35 11.11 -1.22 -5.97
N ASN A 36 10.02 -1.86 -6.41
CA ASN A 36 9.57 -3.08 -5.74
C ASN A 36 10.64 -4.17 -5.86
N LYS A 37 10.79 -4.99 -4.83
CA LYS A 37 11.58 -6.22 -4.93
C LYS A 37 10.97 -7.08 -6.03
N SER A 38 11.80 -7.80 -6.78
CA SER A 38 11.27 -8.78 -7.73
C SER A 38 10.77 -10.01 -6.98
N SER A 39 9.56 -10.44 -7.28
CA SER A 39 9.00 -11.72 -6.82
C SER A 39 9.45 -12.91 -7.68
N GLY A 40 10.17 -12.66 -8.78
CA GLY A 40 10.44 -13.65 -9.82
C GLY A 40 9.24 -13.90 -10.74
N ASN A 41 8.11 -13.20 -10.53
CA ASN A 41 6.93 -13.25 -11.38
C ASN A 41 6.66 -11.87 -12.00
N SER A 42 6.91 -11.74 -13.31
CA SER A 42 6.79 -10.47 -14.03
C SER A 42 5.39 -9.86 -13.98
N TYR A 43 4.34 -10.68 -13.90
CA TYR A 43 2.97 -10.19 -13.79
C TYR A 43 2.71 -9.53 -12.45
N MET A 44 3.10 -10.18 -11.35
CA MET A 44 2.96 -9.61 -10.00
C MET A 44 3.84 -8.39 -9.81
N ASP A 45 5.07 -8.42 -10.32
CA ASP A 45 6.00 -7.29 -10.27
C ASP A 45 5.41 -6.08 -11.01
N LEU A 46 4.84 -6.29 -12.20
CA LEU A 46 4.16 -5.25 -12.98
C LEU A 46 2.89 -4.74 -12.29
N PHE A 47 2.07 -5.62 -11.73
CA PHE A 47 0.87 -5.23 -10.99
C PHE A 47 1.24 -4.37 -9.77
N ALA A 48 2.20 -4.81 -8.97
CA ALA A 48 2.70 -4.07 -7.82
C ALA A 48 3.26 -2.70 -8.23
N GLN A 49 4.01 -2.64 -9.33
CA GLN A 49 4.54 -1.39 -9.87
C GLN A 49 3.42 -0.44 -10.33
N THR A 50 2.34 -0.99 -10.88
CA THR A 50 1.17 -0.21 -11.30
C THR A 50 0.44 0.36 -10.07
N VAL A 51 0.17 -0.45 -9.04
CA VAL A 51 -0.45 0.00 -7.78
C VAL A 51 0.37 1.12 -7.14
N ARG A 52 1.68 0.96 -7.10
CA ARG A 52 2.63 1.96 -6.61
C ARG A 52 2.60 3.26 -7.41
N ASN A 53 2.49 3.18 -8.73
CA ASN A 53 2.48 4.37 -9.59
C ASN A 53 1.20 5.20 -9.44
N TYR A 54 0.07 4.56 -9.19
CA TYR A 54 -1.25 5.19 -9.28
C TYR A 54 -1.99 5.30 -7.93
N GLY A 55 -1.54 4.59 -6.88
CA GLY A 55 -2.12 4.67 -5.54
C GLY A 55 -3.50 4.05 -5.44
N LYS A 56 -4.41 4.68 -4.69
CA LYS A 56 -5.79 4.22 -4.58
C LYS A 56 -6.57 4.47 -5.87
N ARG A 57 -7.10 3.40 -6.46
CA ARG A 57 -8.03 3.39 -7.60
C ARG A 57 -8.99 2.20 -7.51
N ASP A 58 -9.96 2.11 -8.40
CA ASP A 58 -10.75 0.89 -8.54
C ASP A 58 -9.86 -0.23 -9.11
N VAL A 59 -10.15 -1.48 -8.76
CA VAL A 59 -9.47 -2.62 -9.33
C VAL A 59 -9.74 -2.73 -10.83
N ALA A 60 -10.94 -2.36 -11.29
CA ALA A 60 -11.27 -2.33 -12.71
C ALA A 60 -10.32 -1.43 -13.49
N ASP A 61 -9.98 -0.24 -12.95
CA ASP A 61 -9.01 0.68 -13.55
C ASP A 61 -7.63 0.01 -13.73
N TYR A 62 -7.21 -0.81 -12.75
CA TYR A 62 -5.96 -1.57 -12.84
C TYR A 62 -6.00 -2.67 -13.89
N GLY A 63 -7.16 -3.31 -14.08
CA GLY A 63 -7.36 -4.24 -15.19
C GLY A 63 -7.14 -3.54 -16.53
N GLU A 64 -7.78 -2.40 -16.74
CA GLU A 64 -7.66 -1.62 -17.98
C GLU A 64 -6.21 -1.17 -18.23
N LEU A 65 -5.51 -0.67 -17.21
CA LEU A 65 -4.10 -0.29 -17.30
C LEU A 65 -3.18 -1.45 -17.69
N LEU A 66 -3.53 -2.67 -17.30
CA LEU A 66 -2.80 -3.89 -17.61
C LEU A 66 -3.30 -4.59 -18.88
N GLY A 67 -4.33 -4.05 -19.55
CA GLY A 67 -4.94 -4.66 -20.73
C GLY A 67 -5.68 -5.97 -20.45
N VAL A 68 -6.11 -6.19 -19.21
CA VAL A 68 -6.81 -7.41 -18.77
C VAL A 68 -8.15 -7.08 -18.12
N ASN A 69 -9.14 -7.96 -18.26
CA ASN A 69 -10.39 -7.76 -17.52
C ASN A 69 -10.19 -8.06 -16.01
N TYR A 70 -11.09 -7.51 -15.18
CA TYR A 70 -11.09 -7.71 -13.73
C TYR A 70 -11.01 -9.18 -13.31
N ARG A 71 -11.76 -10.08 -13.97
CA ARG A 71 -11.83 -11.50 -13.58
C ARG A 71 -10.50 -12.21 -13.77
N HIS A 72 -9.78 -11.91 -14.85
CA HIS A 72 -8.45 -12.46 -15.11
C HIS A 72 -7.43 -11.89 -14.12
N LEU A 73 -7.50 -10.59 -13.82
CA LEU A 73 -6.63 -9.98 -12.82
C LEU A 73 -6.85 -10.57 -11.42
N ASP A 74 -8.10 -10.65 -10.96
CA ASP A 74 -8.45 -11.24 -9.66
C ASP A 74 -8.07 -12.72 -9.59
N GLY A 75 -8.34 -13.50 -10.63
CA GLY A 75 -7.97 -14.91 -10.70
C GLY A 75 -6.46 -15.13 -10.63
N ALA A 76 -5.69 -14.34 -11.38
CA ALA A 76 -4.22 -14.41 -11.39
C ALA A 76 -3.64 -14.03 -10.02
N VAL A 77 -4.04 -12.89 -9.46
CA VAL A 77 -3.56 -12.44 -8.15
C VAL A 77 -3.93 -13.44 -7.06
N ARG A 78 -5.15 -13.98 -7.08
CA ARG A 78 -5.58 -15.00 -6.11
C ARG A 78 -4.78 -16.29 -6.23
N TRP A 79 -4.48 -16.73 -7.44
CA TRP A 79 -3.67 -17.93 -7.66
C TRP A 79 -2.24 -17.76 -7.13
N MET A 80 -1.64 -16.59 -7.31
CA MET A 80 -0.24 -16.34 -6.95
C MET A 80 -0.03 -15.92 -5.49
N SER A 81 -1.00 -15.21 -4.90
CA SER A 81 -0.86 -14.62 -3.56
C SER A 81 -1.77 -15.28 -2.52
N GLY A 82 -2.75 -16.08 -2.92
CA GLY A 82 -3.82 -16.55 -2.04
C GLY A 82 -4.83 -15.46 -1.64
N MET A 83 -4.65 -14.21 -2.11
CA MET A 83 -5.48 -13.06 -1.76
C MET A 83 -6.29 -12.60 -2.98
N GLY A 84 -7.53 -12.16 -2.78
CA GLY A 84 -8.26 -11.44 -3.82
C GLY A 84 -7.55 -10.14 -4.17
N VAL A 85 -7.64 -9.70 -5.43
CA VAL A 85 -6.90 -8.52 -5.92
C VAL A 85 -7.16 -7.25 -5.10
N HIS A 86 -8.40 -7.04 -4.66
CA HIS A 86 -8.75 -5.89 -3.82
C HIS A 86 -8.04 -5.97 -2.46
N ALA A 87 -8.00 -7.15 -1.84
CA ALA A 87 -7.33 -7.35 -0.55
C ALA A 87 -5.82 -7.16 -0.69
N TRP A 88 -5.24 -7.70 -1.76
CA TRP A 88 -3.82 -7.55 -2.06
C TRP A 88 -3.43 -6.08 -2.25
N MET A 89 -4.17 -5.35 -3.09
CA MET A 89 -3.94 -3.92 -3.35
C MET A 89 -4.10 -3.09 -2.08
N THR A 90 -5.12 -3.40 -1.28
CA THR A 90 -5.37 -2.70 -0.03
C THR A 90 -4.23 -2.90 0.95
N GLU A 91 -3.73 -4.12 1.08
CA GLU A 91 -2.62 -4.40 1.98
C GLU A 91 -1.33 -3.72 1.52
N TYR A 92 -1.06 -3.70 0.21
CA TYR A 92 0.02 -2.90 -0.36
C TYR A 92 -0.10 -1.40 0.01
N LEU A 93 -1.29 -0.81 -0.17
CA LEU A 93 -1.54 0.58 0.20
C LEU A 93 -1.46 0.82 1.71
N ARG A 94 -1.78 -0.18 2.54
CA ARG A 94 -1.62 -0.10 3.99
C ARG A 94 -0.15 0.01 4.38
N LEU A 95 0.73 -0.79 3.77
CA LEU A 95 2.18 -0.72 3.99
C LEU A 95 2.71 0.67 3.64
N VAL A 96 2.37 1.15 2.44
CA VAL A 96 2.70 2.50 1.97
C VAL A 96 2.24 3.59 2.94
N ALA A 97 0.99 3.49 3.41
CA ALA A 97 0.45 4.47 4.35
C ALA A 97 1.20 4.46 5.69
N CYS A 98 1.55 3.28 6.19
CA CYS A 98 2.31 3.14 7.43
C CYS A 98 3.67 3.83 7.30
N ASP A 99 4.41 3.55 6.23
CA ASP A 99 5.72 4.15 6.00
C ASP A 99 5.64 5.68 5.88
N LEU A 100 4.66 6.20 5.12
CA LEU A 100 4.49 7.65 4.98
C LEU A 100 4.14 8.32 6.31
N VAL A 101 3.32 7.68 7.13
CA VAL A 101 2.94 8.22 8.44
C VAL A 101 4.10 8.14 9.44
N GLU A 102 4.92 7.10 9.37
CA GLU A 102 6.05 6.85 10.28
C GLU A 102 7.29 7.70 9.95
N HIS A 103 7.62 7.83 8.67
CA HIS A 103 8.90 8.40 8.22
C HIS A 103 8.79 9.81 7.65
N THR A 104 7.59 10.40 7.57
CA THR A 104 7.41 11.79 7.09
C THR A 104 6.62 12.64 8.07
N ASP A 105 6.92 13.94 8.09
CA ASP A 105 6.17 14.95 8.84
C ASP A 105 4.98 15.53 8.05
N PHE A 106 4.60 14.88 6.94
CA PHE A 106 3.48 15.33 6.13
C PHE A 106 2.16 15.35 6.90
N SER A 107 1.30 16.30 6.51
CA SER A 107 -0.07 16.29 7.00
C SER A 107 -0.81 15.08 6.43
N PHE A 108 -1.79 14.54 7.15
CA PHE A 108 -2.60 13.41 6.65
C PHE A 108 -3.38 13.75 5.38
N LYS A 109 -3.63 15.05 5.15
CA LYS A 109 -4.21 15.56 3.90
C LYS A 109 -3.23 15.35 2.74
N ASP A 110 -1.97 15.73 2.92
CA ASP A 110 -0.93 15.59 1.90
C ASP A 110 -0.64 14.11 1.62
N ILE A 111 -0.56 13.27 2.66
CA ILE A 111 -0.40 11.81 2.51
C ILE A 111 -1.57 11.22 1.70
N GLY A 112 -2.81 11.60 2.04
CA GLY A 112 -3.98 11.17 1.29
C GLY A 112 -3.88 11.56 -0.19
N GLN A 113 -3.50 12.80 -0.50
CA GLN A 113 -3.32 13.28 -1.87
C GLN A 113 -2.24 12.51 -2.63
N ILE A 114 -1.06 12.30 -2.02
CA ILE A 114 0.05 11.53 -2.61
C ILE A 114 -0.44 10.12 -2.98
N MET A 115 -1.20 9.49 -2.08
CA MET A 115 -1.74 8.13 -2.26
C MET A 115 -3.01 8.05 -3.14
N GLY A 116 -3.53 9.17 -3.66
CA GLY A 116 -4.76 9.17 -4.48
C GLY A 116 -6.08 9.09 -3.71
N PHE A 117 -6.05 9.28 -2.38
CA PHE A 117 -7.24 9.39 -1.54
C PHE A 117 -7.74 10.83 -1.48
N SER A 118 -9.05 10.99 -1.25
CA SER A 118 -9.57 12.24 -0.71
C SER A 118 -9.17 12.36 0.77
N PRO A 119 -9.04 13.59 1.33
CA PRO A 119 -8.59 13.77 2.71
C PRO A 119 -9.43 13.00 3.75
N SER A 120 -10.75 12.94 3.57
CA SER A 120 -11.67 12.22 4.45
C SER A 120 -11.54 10.69 4.32
N SER A 121 -11.27 10.21 3.10
CA SER A 121 -11.19 8.78 2.81
C SER A 121 -9.90 8.13 3.34
N PHE A 122 -8.80 8.88 3.41
CA PHE A 122 -7.54 8.36 3.94
C PHE A 122 -7.66 7.95 5.42
N SER A 123 -8.22 8.82 6.27
CA SER A 123 -8.38 8.53 7.70
C SER A 123 -9.27 7.31 7.95
N GLN A 124 -10.33 7.15 7.15
CA GLN A 124 -11.22 5.98 7.22
C GLN A 124 -10.49 4.71 6.77
N PHE A 125 -9.77 4.76 5.65
CA PHE A 125 -8.94 3.67 5.15
C PHE A 125 -7.92 3.24 6.20
N PHE A 126 -7.14 4.18 6.73
CA PHE A 126 -6.09 3.89 7.70
C PHE A 126 -6.66 3.22 8.95
N ARG A 127 -7.75 3.77 9.52
CA ARG A 127 -8.41 3.18 10.68
C ARG A 127 -8.97 1.77 10.38
N ALA A 128 -9.55 1.56 9.20
CA ALA A 128 -10.15 0.29 8.83
C ALA A 128 -9.11 -0.84 8.72
N TYR A 129 -7.94 -0.55 8.14
CA TYR A 129 -6.92 -1.56 7.84
C TYR A 129 -5.80 -1.64 8.88
N GLN A 130 -5.40 -0.51 9.46
CA GLN A 130 -4.38 -0.48 10.52
C GLN A 130 -4.95 -0.61 11.94
N LYS A 131 -6.28 -0.54 12.09
CA LYS A 131 -7.01 -0.68 13.37
C LYS A 131 -6.67 0.40 14.42
N MET A 132 -6.11 1.53 14.00
CA MET A 132 -5.87 2.71 14.83
C MET A 132 -5.87 3.99 13.97
N GLN A 133 -5.95 5.15 14.60
CA GLN A 133 -5.88 6.42 13.87
C GLN A 133 -4.45 6.70 13.40
N ALA A 134 -4.31 7.39 12.26
CA ALA A 134 -2.99 7.72 11.71
C ALA A 134 -2.11 8.54 12.69
N TRP A 135 -2.72 9.45 13.45
CA TRP A 135 -2.00 10.23 14.46
C TRP A 135 -1.56 9.37 15.66
N GLU A 136 -2.37 8.40 16.08
CA GLU A 136 -2.01 7.44 17.14
C GLU A 136 -0.82 6.60 16.68
N TYR A 137 -0.84 6.13 15.43
CA TYR A 137 0.23 5.36 14.83
C TYR A 137 1.53 6.16 14.75
N ARG A 138 1.50 7.40 14.24
CA ARG A 138 2.68 8.29 14.17
C ARG A 138 3.30 8.48 15.55
N ASN A 139 2.49 8.83 16.55
CA ASN A 139 2.97 9.04 17.92
C ASN A 139 3.58 7.77 18.51
N LEU A 140 2.95 6.61 18.28
CA LEU A 140 3.43 5.32 18.77
C LEU A 140 4.80 4.97 18.16
N LYS A 141 5.00 5.22 16.87
CA LYS A 141 6.26 4.92 16.18
C LYS A 141 7.37 5.91 16.51
N GLN A 142 7.08 7.21 16.56
CA GLN A 142 8.08 8.26 16.83
C GLN A 142 8.53 8.32 18.30
N HIS A 143 7.65 8.02 19.27
CA HIS A 143 7.96 8.17 20.70
C HIS A 143 7.96 6.85 21.49
N GLY A 144 7.68 5.72 20.83
CA GLY A 144 7.44 4.43 21.48
C GLY A 144 6.18 4.42 22.35
N ARG A 145 5.90 3.29 23.00
CA ARG A 145 4.75 3.13 23.93
C ARG A 145 4.81 4.00 25.20
N LYS A 146 5.80 4.88 25.35
CA LYS A 146 6.16 5.51 26.64
C LYS A 146 5.29 6.70 27.07
N ARG A 147 4.15 6.97 26.45
CA ARG A 147 3.29 8.08 26.90
C ARG A 147 1.84 7.65 27.12
N ARG A 148 1.32 8.09 28.27
CA ARG A 148 -0.03 7.94 28.87
C ARG A 148 -1.21 8.38 27.99
N TYR A 149 -1.09 8.38 26.66
CA TYR A 149 -2.11 8.90 25.73
C TYR A 149 -3.21 7.89 25.37
N PHE A 150 -3.05 6.61 25.73
CA PHE A 150 -4.13 5.62 25.65
C PHE A 150 -4.93 5.60 26.96
N ARG A 151 -5.71 6.64 27.25
CA ARG A 151 -6.82 6.51 28.22
C ARG A 151 -8.09 6.25 27.43
N ARG A 152 -8.68 5.07 27.67
CA ARG A 152 -10.00 4.66 27.22
C ARG A 152 -11.08 5.57 27.81
#